data_AF-G2P7D7-F1
#
_entry.id   AF-G2P7D7-F1
#
_cell.length_a   1.000
_cell.length_b   1.000
_cell.length_c   1.000
_cell.angle_alpha   90.00
_cell.angle_beta   90.00
_cell.angle_gamma   90.00
#
_symmetry.space_group_name_H-M   'P 1'
#
loop_
_entity.id
_entity.type
_entity.pdbx_description
1 polymer ?
#
loop_
_entity_poly.entity_id
_entity_poly.type
_entity_poly.pdbx_seq_one_letter_code
_entity_poly.pdbx_strand_id
1 'polypeptide(L)'
;MPRFLYDLAERTVLTYVETFLGLLLASGATDLVDLSAAKAAAVAALPAALAVAKAAVGSLLGRAGTAAWLPADKDPAAGPRSL
;
A
#
# COMPACT_ATOMS: atom_id res chain seq x y z
N MET A 1 7.68 -8.04 -14.32
CA MET A 1 8.62 -7.86 -13.19
C MET A 1 8.81 -6.38 -12.80
N PRO A 2 9.39 -5.48 -13.61
CA PRO A 2 9.65 -4.09 -13.17
C PRO A 2 8.38 -3.29 -12.84
N ARG A 3 7.28 -3.51 -13.58
CA ARG A 3 6.01 -2.83 -13.36
C ARG A 3 5.30 -3.22 -12.05
N PHE A 4 5.45 -4.48 -11.62
CA PHE A 4 4.93 -4.97 -10.33
C PHE A 4 5.65 -4.32 -9.15
N LEU A 5 6.99 -4.27 -9.19
CA LEU A 5 7.78 -3.66 -8.11
C LEU A 5 7.52 -2.16 -7.99
N TYR A 6 7.33 -1.47 -9.11
CA TYR A 6 6.95 -0.06 -9.11
C TYR A 6 5.57 0.17 -8.50
N ASP A 7 4.55 -0.58 -8.94
CA ASP A 7 3.18 -0.51 -8.39
C ASP A 7 3.16 -0.86 -6.88
N LEU A 8 3.94 -1.85 -6.47
CA LEU A 8 4.12 -2.20 -5.06
C LEU A 8 4.76 -1.06 -4.26
N ALA A 9 5.89 -0.53 -4.73
CA ALA A 9 6.61 0.55 -4.05
C ALA A 9 5.73 1.80 -3.91
N GLU A 10 5.05 2.20 -4.98
CA GLU A 10 4.14 3.35 -4.98
C GLU A 10 3.04 3.18 -3.93
N ARG A 11 2.34 2.04 -3.94
CA ARG A 11 1.26 1.76 -2.97
C ARG A 11 1.77 1.70 -1.54
N THR A 12 2.89 1.04 -1.29
CA THR A 12 3.46 0.94 0.06
C THR A 12 3.89 2.30 0.60
N VAL A 13 4.58 3.12 -0.22
CA VAL A 13 5.03 4.46 0.19
C VAL A 13 3.84 5.38 0.41
N LEU A 14 2.85 5.38 -0.49
CA LEU A 14 1.64 6.19 -0.32
C LEU A 14 0.86 5.78 0.94
N THR A 15 0.72 4.48 1.20
CA THR A 15 0.05 3.97 2.40
C THR A 15 0.77 4.43 3.67
N TYR A 16 2.11 4.37 3.68
CA TYR A 16 2.91 4.83 4.80
C TYR A 16 2.74 6.33 5.04
N VAL A 17 2.89 7.14 3.99
CA VAL A 17 2.77 8.61 4.07
C VAL A 17 1.38 9.02 4.52
N GLU A 18 0.34 8.44 3.95
CA GLU A 18 -1.05 8.74 4.29
C GLU A 18 -1.35 8.39 5.76
N THR A 19 -0.92 7.21 6.22
CA THR A 19 -1.12 6.81 7.62
C THR A 19 -0.32 7.70 8.57
N PHE A 20 0.94 7.99 8.25
CA PHE A 20 1.80 8.84 9.06
C PHE A 20 1.22 10.25 9.22
N LEU A 21 0.82 10.87 8.12
CA LEU A 21 0.21 12.20 8.13
C LEU A 21 -1.14 12.19 8.85
N GLY A 22 -1.96 11.15 8.65
CA GLY A 22 -3.21 10.98 9.37
C GLY A 22 -3.02 10.91 10.89
N LEU A 23 -2.02 10.14 11.35
CA LEU A 23 -1.68 10.05 12.78
C LEU A 23 -1.10 11.35 13.33
N LEU A 24 -0.26 12.05 12.57
CA LEU A 24 0.31 13.33 12.98
C LEU A 24 -0.77 14.40 13.11
N LEU A 25 -1.69 14.46 12.15
CA LEU A 25 -2.85 15.35 12.19
C LEU A 25 -3.79 15.00 13.35
N ALA A 26 -4.11 13.72 13.54
CA ALA A 26 -4.93 13.29 14.67
C ALA A 26 -4.29 13.69 16.00
N SER A 27 -2.98 13.51 16.14
CA SER A 27 -2.27 13.85 17.36
C SER A 27 -2.22 15.35 17.62
N GLY A 28 -1.92 16.16 16.61
CA GLY A 28 -1.82 17.61 16.76
C GLY A 28 -3.15 18.37 16.79
N ALA A 29 -4.22 17.80 16.23
CA ALA A 29 -5.49 18.53 16.05
C ALA A 29 -6.62 18.10 16.98
N THR A 30 -6.56 16.90 17.57
CA THR A 30 -7.75 16.33 18.25
C THR A 30 -7.54 15.90 19.68
N ASP A 31 -6.32 15.93 20.24
CA ASP A 31 -5.94 15.38 21.55
C ASP A 31 -6.39 13.91 21.79
N LEU A 32 -6.99 13.24 20.80
CA LEU A 32 -7.49 11.86 20.87
C LEU A 32 -6.36 10.84 20.98
N VAL A 33 -5.17 11.21 20.50
CA VAL A 33 -4.02 10.33 20.38
C VAL A 33 -2.75 11.14 20.64
N ASP A 34 -2.06 10.90 21.75
CA ASP A 34 -0.77 11.55 22.04
C ASP A 34 0.40 10.69 21.50
N LEU A 35 0.80 10.97 20.26
CA LEU A 35 1.91 10.31 19.58
C LEU A 35 2.95 11.34 19.18
N SER A 36 4.18 11.16 19.67
CA SER A 36 5.32 11.83 19.05
C SER A 36 5.47 11.39 17.58
N ALA A 37 6.09 12.23 16.76
CA ALA A 37 6.32 11.92 15.35
C ALA A 37 7.02 10.55 15.15
N ALA A 38 7.96 10.20 16.03
CA ALA A 38 8.63 8.90 16.00
C ALA A 38 7.66 7.73 16.26
N LYS A 39 6.71 7.87 17.19
CA LYS A 39 5.69 6.84 17.44
C LYS A 39 4.70 6.75 16.28
N ALA A 40 4.26 7.88 15.74
CA ALA A 40 3.37 7.91 14.56
C ALA A 40 4.02 7.20 13.36
N ALA A 41 5.32 7.43 13.13
CA ALA A 41 6.09 6.75 12.10
C ALA A 41 6.16 5.23 12.31
N ALA A 42 6.32 4.77 13.55
CA ALA A 42 6.33 3.35 13.89
C ALA A 42 4.95 2.70 13.65
N VAL A 43 3.87 3.38 14.02
CA VAL A 43 2.50 2.88 13.81
C VAL A 43 2.15 2.85 12.32
N ALA A 44 2.54 3.88 11.55
CA ALA A 44 2.33 3.93 10.10
C ALA A 44 3.04 2.81 9.33
N ALA A 45 4.13 2.26 9.87
CA ALA A 45 4.82 1.13 9.28
C ALA A 45 3.97 -0.16 9.27
N LEU A 46 3.00 -0.30 10.19
CA LEU A 46 2.13 -1.47 10.28
C LEU A 46 1.24 -1.64 9.04
N PRO A 47 0.38 -0.67 8.64
CA PRO A 47 -0.42 -0.81 7.43
C PRO A 47 0.43 -0.86 6.16
N ALA A 48 1.59 -0.18 6.12
CA ALA A 48 2.52 -0.29 5.00
C ALA A 48 3.08 -1.72 4.85
N ALA A 49 3.45 -2.37 5.95
CA ALA A 49 3.88 -3.78 5.95
C ALA A 49 2.75 -4.72 5.52
N LEU A 50 1.51 -4.47 5.94
CA LEU A 50 0.34 -5.23 5.49
C LEU A 50 0.08 -5.06 3.99
N ALA A 51 0.32 -3.87 3.43
CA ALA A 51 0.21 -3.65 1.99
C ALA A 51 1.23 -4.51 1.20
N VAL A 52 2.47 -4.61 1.70
CA VAL A 52 3.49 -5.50 1.12
C VAL A 52 3.08 -6.97 1.24
N ALA A 53 2.61 -7.40 2.42
CA ALA A 53 2.15 -8.77 2.63
C ALA A 53 1.00 -9.14 1.68
N LYS A 54 0.02 -8.24 1.51
CA LYS A 54 -1.08 -8.40 0.54
C LYS A 54 -0.56 -8.57 -0.89
N ALA A 55 0.40 -7.74 -1.29
CA ALA A 55 1.00 -7.83 -2.62
C ALA A 55 1.79 -9.14 -2.82
N ALA A 56 2.53 -9.59 -1.80
CA ALA A 56 3.23 -10.86 -1.81
C ALA A 56 2.25 -12.05 -1.96
N VAL A 57 1.17 -12.07 -1.19
CA VAL A 57 0.10 -13.07 -1.35
C VAL A 57 -0.52 -12.99 -2.75
N GLY A 58 -0.78 -11.79 -3.26
CA GLY A 58 -1.26 -11.58 -4.63
C GLY A 58 -0.30 -12.06 -5.72
N SER A 59 1.00 -12.01 -5.47
CA SER A 59 2.01 -12.54 -6.41
C SER A 59 2.07 -14.08 -6.44
N LEU A 60 1.60 -14.74 -5.37
CA LEU A 60 1.59 -16.21 -5.24
C LEU A 60 0.23 -16.83 -5.63
N LEU A 61 -0.88 -16.17 -5.28
CA LEU A 61 -2.25 -16.66 -5.50
C LEU A 61 -2.99 -15.93 -6.63
N GLY A 62 -2.43 -14.87 -7.20
CA GLY A 62 -3.04 -14.02 -8.22
C GLY A 62 -2.27 -13.95 -9.54
N ARG A 63 -2.58 -12.96 -10.39
CA ARG A 63 -1.92 -12.74 -11.68
C ARG A 63 -0.53 -12.11 -11.50
N ALA A 64 0.48 -12.71 -12.14
CA ALA A 64 1.91 -12.39 -12.02
C ALA A 64 2.39 -11.02 -12.61
N GLY A 65 1.55 -9.98 -12.62
CA GLY A 65 1.84 -8.71 -13.31
C GLY A 65 1.62 -7.42 -12.50
N THR A 66 0.83 -7.46 -11.42
CA THR A 66 0.37 -6.27 -10.69
C THR A 66 0.22 -6.55 -9.19
N ALA A 67 0.45 -5.56 -8.33
CA ALA A 67 0.13 -5.66 -6.91
C ALA A 67 -1.35 -5.30 -6.65
N ALA A 68 -2.03 -4.74 -7.66
CA ALA A 68 -3.45 -4.45 -7.62
C ALA A 68 -4.29 -5.74 -7.69
N TRP A 69 -5.16 -5.96 -6.71
CA TRP A 69 -6.16 -7.03 -6.74
C TRP A 69 -7.39 -6.59 -7.55
N LEU A 70 -7.18 -6.15 -8.79
CA LEU A 70 -8.25 -5.76 -9.70
C LEU A 70 -8.73 -6.96 -10.53
N PRO A 71 -10.03 -7.03 -10.88
CA PRO A 71 -10.52 -7.94 -11.91
C PRO A 71 -9.77 -7.74 -13.24
N ALA A 72 -9.55 -8.84 -13.97
CA ALA A 72 -8.75 -8.88 -15.22
C ALA A 72 -9.16 -7.83 -16.25
N ASP A 73 -10.46 -7.62 -16.37
CA ASP A 73 -11.12 -6.74 -17.32
C ASP A 73 -11.05 -5.27 -16.93
N LYS A 74 -10.61 -4.98 -15.70
CA LYS A 74 -10.44 -3.64 -15.12
C LYS A 74 -8.99 -3.31 -14.81
N ASP A 75 -8.07 -4.25 -15.02
CA ASP A 75 -6.66 -4.06 -14.72
C ASP A 75 -5.92 -3.46 -15.93
N PRO A 76 -5.44 -2.20 -15.87
CA PRO A 76 -4.68 -1.57 -16.94
C PRO A 76 -3.28 -2.19 -17.12
N ALA A 77 -2.83 -3.02 -16.16
CA ALA A 77 -1.61 -3.81 -16.26
C ALA A 77 -1.86 -5.21 -16.87
N ALA A 78 -3.13 -5.61 -17.08
CA ALA A 78 -3.42 -6.80 -17.87
C ALA A 78 -3.08 -6.52 -19.34
N GLY A 79 -2.19 -7.33 -19.91
CA GLY A 79 -1.85 -7.23 -21.33
C GLY A 79 -3.08 -7.42 -22.24
N PRO A 80 -2.94 -7.16 -23.56
CA PRO A 80 -4.04 -7.33 -24.51
C PRO A 80 -4.62 -8.74 -24.41
N ARG A 81 -5.97 -8.85 -24.40
CA ARG A 81 -6.66 -10.15 -24.44
C ARG A 81 -6.16 -10.94 -25.64
N SER A 82 -5.35 -11.99 -25.43
CA SER A 82 -5.19 -13.03 -26.45
C SER A 82 -6.49 -13.82 -26.46
N LEU A 83 -7.30 -13.58 -27.51
CA LEU A 83 -8.47 -14.37 -27.86
C LEU A 83 -8.07 -15.83 -28.12
#